data_AF-A0A821CZ34-F1
#
_entry.id   AF-A0A821CZ34-F1
#
_cell.length_a   1.000
_cell.length_b   1.000
_cell.length_c   1.000
_cell.angle_alpha   90.00
_cell.angle_beta   90.00
_cell.angle_gamma   90.00
#
_symmetry.space_group_name_H-M   'P 1'
#
loop_
_entity.id
_entity.type
_entity.pdbx_description
1 polymer ?
#
loop_
_entity_poly.entity_id
_entity_poly.type
_entity_poly.pdbx_seq_one_letter_code
_entity_poly.pdbx_strand_id
1 'polypeptide(L)'
;MSLAATTASTNLFEIKDEDANASFLLGKRDVLLNNYQAACDHLSKTCERIVKIRESDTAPELAEPYFYYGQALLYLGLSEQQVFGSDIVKDGENDENETIEEEDEEENNAETKEGENGVVKDGVNEQVEAENEDDSIPADENVNDLERAFEILECAHMIYSKMSEDYPTDTRIITRIADIHVMLSDICNENGDHETALTHVLKAIDLQETIHEQQRYRLLAESYYKLGLIYELINKFADAVDSFNKAIDAINQAIKHLNGEDKENEREELISLLPSIETKRNDAKASMADQHLIAQARKILTGTDNTTEAKTTDAPVKDITLNIRHKRPATETENDDDVNKKAKVE
;
A
#
# COMPACT_ATOMS: atom_id res chain seq x y z
N MET A 1 25.63 -20.13 -11.13
CA MET A 1 25.82 -20.32 -9.68
C MET A 1 25.83 -21.82 -9.41
N SER A 2 26.73 -22.32 -8.54
CA SER A 2 26.85 -23.77 -8.26
C SER A 2 25.73 -24.23 -7.33
N LEU A 3 25.15 -25.42 -7.56
CA LEU A 3 24.16 -26.06 -6.68
C LEU A 3 24.57 -26.02 -5.20
N ALA A 4 25.88 -26.11 -4.93
CA ALA A 4 26.45 -26.06 -3.59
C ALA A 4 26.23 -24.73 -2.85
N ALA A 5 26.24 -23.59 -3.57
CA ALA A 5 25.99 -22.28 -2.95
C ALA A 5 24.52 -22.13 -2.54
N THR A 6 23.59 -22.61 -3.39
CA THR A 6 22.16 -22.63 -3.10
C THR A 6 21.82 -23.57 -1.95
N THR A 7 22.46 -24.75 -1.87
CA THR A 7 22.26 -25.68 -0.74
C THR A 7 22.81 -25.11 0.57
N ALA A 8 23.95 -24.41 0.53
CA ALA A 8 24.55 -23.80 1.71
C ALA A 8 23.67 -22.68 2.30
N SER A 9 23.11 -21.81 1.47
CA SER A 9 22.20 -20.76 1.95
C SER A 9 20.85 -21.31 2.42
N THR A 10 20.35 -22.43 1.86
CA THR A 10 19.12 -23.08 2.38
C THR A 10 19.29 -23.56 3.82
N ASN A 11 20.44 -24.14 4.14
CA ASN A 11 20.72 -24.66 5.48
C ASN A 11 20.94 -23.54 6.51
N LEU A 12 21.09 -22.29 6.07
CA LEU A 12 21.29 -21.14 6.95
C LEU A 12 20.02 -20.76 7.72
N PHE A 13 18.86 -21.02 7.12
CA PHE A 13 17.54 -20.77 7.71
C PHE A 13 17.02 -21.95 8.55
N GLU A 14 17.76 -23.05 8.63
CA GLU A 14 17.28 -24.28 9.24
C GLU A 14 17.12 -24.13 10.77
N ILE A 15 15.87 -24.12 11.23
CA ILE A 15 15.53 -24.17 12.65
C ILE A 15 15.70 -25.60 13.14
N LYS A 16 16.82 -25.88 13.82
CA LYS A 16 17.18 -27.23 14.27
C LYS A 16 16.43 -27.72 15.51
N ASP A 17 15.92 -26.80 16.32
CA ASP A 17 15.13 -27.15 17.49
C ASP A 17 13.71 -27.52 17.05
N GLU A 18 13.29 -28.75 17.39
CA GLU A 18 12.04 -29.34 16.88
C GLU A 18 10.80 -28.55 17.33
N ASP A 19 10.76 -28.11 18.59
CA ASP A 19 9.64 -27.33 19.12
C ASP A 19 9.57 -25.94 18.48
N ALA A 20 10.71 -25.26 18.33
CA ALA A 20 10.77 -23.96 17.66
C ALA A 20 10.35 -24.08 16.20
N ASN A 21 10.79 -25.12 15.50
CA ASN A 21 10.39 -25.37 14.12
C ASN A 21 8.90 -25.70 14.00
N ALA A 22 8.34 -26.49 14.92
CA ALA A 22 6.90 -26.79 14.96
C ALA A 22 6.07 -25.51 15.17
N SER A 23 6.45 -24.65 16.12
CA SER A 23 5.80 -23.37 16.37
C SER A 23 5.94 -22.43 15.18
N PHE A 24 7.10 -22.40 14.53
CA PHE A 24 7.33 -21.60 13.33
C PHE A 24 6.39 -22.00 12.19
N LEU A 25 6.25 -23.29 11.92
CA LEU A 25 5.40 -23.80 10.86
C LEU A 25 3.92 -23.52 11.13
N LEU A 26 3.47 -23.61 12.39
CA LEU A 26 2.12 -23.21 12.79
C LEU A 26 1.90 -21.71 12.57
N GLY A 27 2.84 -20.87 13.01
CA GLY A 27 2.77 -19.43 12.79
C GLY A 27 2.71 -19.04 11.31
N LYS A 28 3.56 -19.67 10.48
CA LYS A 28 3.56 -19.46 9.02
C LYS A 28 2.24 -19.90 8.37
N ARG A 29 1.66 -21.02 8.81
CA ARG A 29 0.32 -21.45 8.38
C ARG A 29 -0.72 -20.40 8.74
N ASP A 30 -0.68 -19.89 9.97
CA ASP A 30 -1.66 -18.92 10.44
C ASP A 30 -1.57 -17.59 9.67
N VAL A 31 -0.36 -17.15 9.27
CA VAL A 31 -0.20 -16.01 8.34
C VAL A 31 -0.92 -16.28 7.01
N LEU A 32 -0.74 -17.47 6.41
CA LEU A 32 -1.38 -17.81 5.14
C LEU A 32 -2.91 -17.93 5.23
N LEU A 33 -3.42 -18.21 6.42
CA LEU A 33 -4.86 -18.27 6.71
C LEU A 33 -5.41 -16.93 7.22
N ASN A 34 -4.61 -15.86 7.19
CA ASN A 34 -4.95 -14.53 7.70
C ASN A 34 -5.32 -14.51 9.20
N ASN A 35 -4.92 -15.52 9.96
CA ASN A 35 -5.11 -15.62 11.41
C ASN A 35 -3.99 -14.89 12.14
N TYR A 36 -3.89 -13.57 11.94
CA TYR A 36 -2.72 -12.78 12.35
C TYR A 36 -2.46 -12.79 13.87
N GLN A 37 -3.51 -12.83 14.70
CA GLN A 37 -3.33 -12.93 16.16
C GLN A 37 -2.63 -14.24 16.55
N ALA A 38 -3.12 -15.38 16.05
CA ALA A 38 -2.51 -16.69 16.32
C ALA A 38 -1.11 -16.81 15.71
N ALA A 39 -0.90 -16.20 14.55
CA ALA A 39 0.42 -16.11 13.93
C ALA A 39 1.41 -15.37 14.84
N CYS A 40 1.04 -14.20 15.37
CA CYS A 40 1.86 -13.44 16.32
C CYS A 40 2.20 -14.27 17.56
N ASP A 41 1.24 -15.01 18.13
CA ASP A 41 1.47 -15.87 19.31
C ASP A 41 2.47 -17.00 19.03
N HIS A 42 2.38 -17.65 17.87
CA HIS A 42 3.28 -18.74 17.50
C HIS A 42 4.67 -18.24 17.08
N LEU A 43 4.74 -17.10 16.38
CA LEU A 43 5.97 -16.55 15.84
C LEU A 43 6.80 -15.82 16.91
N SER A 44 6.16 -15.12 17.85
CA SER A 44 6.85 -14.53 19.02
C SER A 44 7.56 -15.62 19.85
N LYS A 45 6.84 -16.69 20.21
CA LYS A 45 7.39 -17.87 20.91
C LYS A 45 8.54 -18.52 20.15
N THR A 46 8.43 -18.59 18.82
CA THR A 46 9.51 -19.11 17.96
C THR A 46 10.76 -18.25 18.09
N CYS A 47 10.62 -16.94 17.95
CA CYS A 47 11.73 -15.99 18.03
C CYS A 47 12.39 -16.05 19.40
N GLU A 48 11.63 -15.93 20.49
CA GLU A 48 12.13 -16.01 21.87
C GLU A 48 12.93 -17.29 22.12
N ARG A 49 12.41 -18.43 21.63
CA ARG A 49 13.06 -19.72 21.81
C ARG A 49 14.38 -19.80 21.03
N ILE A 50 14.42 -19.32 19.79
CA ILE A 50 15.66 -19.31 19.00
C ILE A 50 16.69 -18.38 19.63
N VAL A 51 16.29 -17.16 20.04
CA VAL A 51 17.16 -16.21 20.75
C VAL A 51 17.77 -16.86 21.99
N LYS A 52 16.95 -17.56 22.78
CA LYS A 52 17.41 -18.27 23.99
C LYS A 52 18.39 -19.41 23.70
N ILE A 53 18.19 -20.17 22.62
CA ILE A 53 19.06 -21.29 22.24
C ILE A 53 20.38 -20.78 21.65
N ARG A 54 20.33 -19.71 20.86
CA ARG A 54 21.48 -19.14 20.17
C ARG A 54 22.25 -18.11 21.00
N GLU A 55 21.64 -17.62 22.08
CA GLU A 55 22.13 -16.48 22.86
C GLU A 55 22.44 -15.26 21.97
N SER A 56 21.63 -15.08 20.91
CA SER A 56 21.83 -14.08 19.86
C SER A 56 20.50 -13.76 19.19
N ASP A 57 20.18 -12.47 19.12
CA ASP A 57 19.06 -11.86 18.39
C ASP A 57 19.33 -11.69 16.89
N THR A 58 20.60 -11.72 16.48
CA THR A 58 21.00 -11.61 15.07
C THR A 58 21.37 -12.95 14.41
N ALA A 59 20.92 -14.07 15.00
CA ALA A 59 21.19 -15.40 14.47
C ALA A 59 20.54 -15.59 13.08
N PRO A 60 21.23 -16.22 12.11
CA PRO A 60 20.68 -16.40 10.76
C PRO A 60 19.33 -17.16 10.72
N GLU A 61 19.11 -18.06 11.66
CA GLU A 61 17.87 -18.83 11.79
C GLU A 61 16.66 -17.97 12.20
N LEU A 62 16.87 -16.74 12.69
CA LEU A 62 15.79 -15.79 13.04
C LEU A 62 15.26 -15.01 11.82
N ALA A 63 15.92 -15.07 10.66
CA ALA A 63 15.54 -14.27 9.50
C ALA A 63 14.11 -14.56 9.01
N GLU A 64 13.73 -15.84 8.86
CA GLU A 64 12.37 -16.20 8.47
C GLU A 64 11.34 -15.97 9.60
N PRO A 65 11.59 -16.38 10.86
CA PRO A 65 10.70 -16.07 11.98
C PRO A 65 10.40 -14.58 12.13
N TYR A 66 11.41 -13.70 12.11
CA TYR A 66 11.19 -12.26 12.19
C TYR A 66 10.44 -11.72 10.97
N PHE A 67 10.76 -12.19 9.76
CA PHE A 67 10.02 -11.78 8.57
C PHE A 67 8.52 -12.03 8.71
N TYR A 68 8.14 -13.27 9.06
CA TYR A 68 6.72 -13.62 9.19
C TYR A 68 6.07 -12.97 10.41
N TYR A 69 6.82 -12.77 11.49
CA TYR A 69 6.28 -12.11 12.68
C TYR A 69 5.97 -10.65 12.41
N GLY A 70 6.89 -9.93 11.76
CA GLY A 70 6.70 -8.55 11.35
C GLY A 70 5.54 -8.41 10.36
N GLN A 71 5.41 -9.36 9.43
CA GLN A 71 4.27 -9.42 8.51
C GLN A 71 2.93 -9.59 9.25
N ALA A 72 2.86 -10.50 10.23
CA ALA A 72 1.65 -10.73 11.01
C ALA A 72 1.26 -9.49 11.83
N LEU A 73 2.23 -8.84 12.48
CA LEU A 73 2.01 -7.60 13.24
C LEU A 73 1.54 -6.45 12.35
N LEU A 74 2.13 -6.30 11.16
CA LEU A 74 1.72 -5.29 10.19
C LEU A 74 0.23 -5.43 9.85
N TYR A 75 -0.19 -6.63 9.44
CA TYR A 75 -1.58 -6.83 9.05
C TYR A 75 -2.56 -6.77 10.23
N LEU A 76 -2.13 -7.16 11.43
CA LEU A 76 -2.90 -6.94 12.65
C LEU A 76 -3.12 -5.43 12.88
N GLY A 77 -2.05 -4.64 12.92
CA GLY A 77 -2.12 -3.19 13.12
C GLY A 77 -2.93 -2.45 12.04
N LEU A 78 -2.81 -2.87 10.77
CA LEU A 78 -3.64 -2.32 9.69
C LEU A 78 -5.13 -2.67 9.87
N SER A 79 -5.44 -3.88 10.35
CA SER A 79 -6.84 -4.30 10.55
C SER A 79 -7.54 -3.50 11.64
N GLU A 80 -6.81 -3.09 12.69
CA GLU A 80 -7.34 -2.27 13.78
C GLU A 80 -7.60 -0.82 13.33
N GLN A 81 -6.77 -0.30 12.42
CA GLN A 81 -6.86 1.07 11.90
C GLN A 81 -7.90 1.20 10.77
N GLN A 82 -8.07 0.17 9.95
CA GLN A 82 -9.06 0.12 8.86
C GLN A 82 -10.52 0.16 9.32
N VAL A 83 -10.79 0.07 10.63
CA VAL A 83 -12.12 0.35 11.22
C VAL A 83 -12.61 1.78 10.88
N PHE A 84 -11.74 2.66 10.36
CA PHE A 84 -12.10 4.00 9.86
C PHE A 84 -11.87 4.27 8.36
N GLY A 85 -11.73 3.23 7.53
CA GLY A 85 -11.88 3.32 6.08
C GLY A 85 -10.60 3.55 5.30
N SER A 86 -9.97 2.45 4.87
CA SER A 86 -9.19 2.40 3.63
C SER A 86 -9.22 0.97 3.07
N ASP A 87 -9.83 0.78 1.91
CA ASP A 87 -9.81 -0.48 1.17
C ASP A 87 -8.41 -0.67 0.56
N ILE A 88 -7.47 -1.20 1.35
CA ILE A 88 -6.35 -1.92 0.76
C ILE A 88 -6.95 -3.20 0.18
N VAL A 89 -6.56 -3.51 -1.05
CA VAL A 89 -6.96 -4.71 -1.80
C VAL A 89 -6.75 -5.93 -0.91
N LYS A 90 -7.81 -6.38 -0.25
CA LYS A 90 -7.85 -7.66 0.45
C LYS A 90 -7.90 -8.71 -0.63
N ASP A 91 -6.81 -9.46 -0.76
CA ASP A 91 -6.74 -10.62 -1.62
C ASP A 91 -7.89 -11.58 -1.31
N GLY A 92 -8.61 -11.97 -2.36
CA GLY A 92 -9.34 -13.23 -2.50
C GLY A 92 -10.13 -13.73 -1.29
N GLU A 93 -11.25 -13.08 -0.96
CA GLU A 93 -12.34 -13.77 -0.26
C GLU A 93 -13.03 -14.72 -1.25
N ASN A 94 -12.61 -15.99 -1.26
CA ASN A 94 -13.47 -17.09 -1.68
C ASN A 94 -14.08 -17.69 -0.42
N ASP A 95 -15.25 -17.15 -0.08
CA ASP A 95 -16.17 -17.67 0.92
C ASP A 95 -16.85 -18.93 0.35
N GLU A 96 -16.16 -20.07 0.39
CA GLU A 96 -16.77 -21.38 0.19
C GLU A 96 -16.38 -22.35 1.31
N ASN A 97 -17.28 -22.37 2.29
CA ASN A 97 -17.45 -23.32 3.36
C ASN A 97 -17.61 -24.76 2.80
N GLU A 98 -16.54 -25.56 2.82
CA GLU A 98 -16.65 -27.02 2.74
C GLU A 98 -16.23 -27.66 4.07
N THR A 99 -17.27 -28.11 4.76
CA THR A 99 -17.30 -29.06 5.85
C THR A 99 -16.29 -30.20 5.70
N ILE A 100 -15.38 -30.34 6.65
CA ILE A 100 -14.66 -31.59 6.89
C ILE A 100 -15.34 -32.25 8.09
N GLU A 101 -15.93 -33.41 7.83
CA GLU A 101 -16.46 -34.34 8.82
C GLU A 101 -15.31 -34.86 9.68
N GLU A 102 -15.29 -34.49 10.96
CA GLU A 102 -14.46 -35.16 11.97
C GLU A 102 -15.24 -36.37 12.49
N GLU A 103 -14.75 -37.57 12.18
CA GLU A 103 -15.15 -38.80 12.86
C GLU A 103 -14.40 -38.92 14.20
N ASP A 104 -15.19 -39.18 15.23
CA ASP A 104 -14.86 -39.38 16.64
C ASP A 104 -13.71 -40.37 16.89
N GLU A 105 -12.89 -40.11 17.93
CA GLU A 105 -12.69 -41.08 19.02
C GLU A 105 -12.58 -40.37 20.39
N GLU A 106 -13.55 -40.71 21.25
CA GLU A 106 -13.61 -40.62 22.72
C GLU A 106 -12.32 -41.11 23.43
N GLU A 107 -11.97 -40.87 24.70
CA GLU A 107 -12.60 -40.31 25.90
C GLU A 107 -11.47 -40.21 26.97
N ASN A 108 -11.58 -39.28 27.91
CA ASN A 108 -11.54 -39.50 29.39
C ASN A 108 -10.91 -38.35 30.20
N ASN A 109 -11.79 -37.42 30.57
CA ASN A 109 -12.17 -37.06 31.95
C ASN A 109 -11.12 -37.07 33.08
N ALA A 110 -10.89 -35.90 33.70
CA ALA A 110 -10.90 -35.76 35.16
C ALA A 110 -11.12 -34.30 35.59
N GLU A 111 -12.30 -34.01 36.15
CA GLU A 111 -12.59 -32.83 36.96
C GLU A 111 -11.72 -32.78 38.23
N THR A 112 -11.35 -31.57 38.69
CA THR A 112 -11.48 -31.25 40.12
C THR A 112 -11.63 -29.75 40.36
N LYS A 113 -12.57 -29.43 41.24
CA LYS A 113 -13.09 -28.11 41.62
C LYS A 113 -12.28 -27.41 42.73
N GLU A 114 -12.37 -26.09 42.69
CA GLU A 114 -12.59 -25.10 43.77
C GLU A 114 -11.60 -24.96 44.95
N GLY A 115 -11.31 -23.70 45.31
CA GLY A 115 -10.71 -23.32 46.59
C GLY A 115 -10.35 -21.83 46.70
N GLU A 116 -11.27 -21.04 47.25
CA GLU A 116 -11.22 -19.60 47.51
C GLU A 116 -10.13 -19.09 48.50
N ASN A 117 -9.90 -17.77 48.38
CA ASN A 117 -9.69 -16.74 49.42
C ASN A 117 -8.30 -16.51 50.08
N GLY A 118 -7.86 -15.23 50.02
CA GLY A 118 -7.57 -14.50 51.26
C GLY A 118 -6.36 -13.55 51.32
N VAL A 119 -6.58 -12.26 50.98
CA VAL A 119 -6.20 -11.03 51.75
C VAL A 119 -4.72 -10.59 51.92
N VAL A 120 -4.37 -9.51 51.18
CA VAL A 120 -3.75 -8.19 51.53
C VAL A 120 -2.63 -8.06 52.60
N LYS A 121 -1.47 -7.44 52.25
CA LYS A 121 -0.98 -6.12 52.77
C LYS A 121 0.43 -5.67 52.33
N ASP A 122 0.46 -4.46 51.77
CA ASP A 122 1.38 -3.31 51.91
C ASP A 122 2.85 -3.47 52.37
N GLY A 123 3.76 -2.85 51.59
CA GLY A 123 4.53 -1.71 52.14
C GLY A 123 6.04 -1.60 51.83
N VAL A 124 6.38 -0.66 50.93
CA VAL A 124 7.48 0.35 51.00
C VAL A 124 8.93 -0.02 50.57
N ASN A 125 9.30 0.52 49.39
CA ASN A 125 10.41 1.45 49.04
C ASN A 125 11.89 1.15 49.41
N GLU A 126 12.79 1.05 48.42
CA GLU A 126 13.81 2.08 48.08
C GLU A 126 14.77 1.62 46.95
N GLN A 127 14.90 2.53 45.96
CA GLN A 127 15.97 2.80 44.99
C GLN A 127 17.19 1.87 44.87
N VAL A 128 17.48 1.47 43.62
CA VAL A 128 18.81 1.62 43.00
C VAL A 128 18.65 1.82 41.50
N GLU A 129 19.13 2.96 41.01
CA GLU A 129 19.37 3.24 39.59
C GLU A 129 20.49 2.35 39.08
N ALA A 130 20.25 1.66 37.98
CA ALA A 130 21.28 1.15 37.09
C ALA A 130 20.71 1.16 35.67
N GLU A 131 21.15 2.15 34.89
CA GLU A 131 21.01 2.20 33.44
C GLU A 131 21.60 0.90 32.85
N ASN A 132 20.75 0.10 32.22
CA ASN A 132 21.16 -0.87 31.22
C ASN A 132 20.19 -0.67 30.05
N GLU A 133 20.73 -0.22 28.92
CA GLU A 133 20.07 -0.34 27.61
C GLU A 133 19.89 -1.83 27.33
N ASP A 134 18.68 -2.29 27.61
CA ASP A 134 18.19 -3.61 27.30
C ASP A 134 17.59 -3.54 25.89
N ASP A 135 18.42 -3.80 24.89
CA ASP A 135 18.01 -4.01 23.49
C ASP A 135 17.34 -5.39 23.30
N SER A 136 16.91 -6.06 24.39
CA SER A 136 15.91 -7.11 24.25
C SER A 136 14.59 -6.45 23.94
N ILE A 137 13.91 -6.98 22.93
CA ILE A 137 12.73 -6.33 22.41
C ILE A 137 11.67 -6.25 23.52
N PRO A 138 11.29 -5.05 23.99
CA PRO A 138 10.32 -4.94 25.07
C PRO A 138 8.96 -5.39 24.54
N ALA A 139 8.36 -6.37 25.20
CA ALA A 139 6.91 -6.55 25.14
C ALA A 139 6.24 -5.44 25.96
N ASP A 140 6.40 -4.18 25.54
CA ASP A 140 5.63 -3.08 26.11
C ASP A 140 4.23 -3.16 25.49
N GLU A 141 3.24 -3.55 26.31
CA GLU A 141 1.82 -3.64 25.95
C GLU A 141 1.22 -2.30 25.47
N ASN A 142 2.01 -1.21 25.44
CA ASN A 142 1.62 0.11 24.93
C ASN A 142 2.22 0.47 23.55
N VAL A 143 3.05 -0.39 22.94
CA VAL A 143 3.58 -0.16 21.58
C VAL A 143 2.49 -0.49 20.56
N ASN A 144 2.21 0.45 19.65
CA ASN A 144 1.30 0.21 18.52
C ASN A 144 1.84 -0.95 17.68
N ASP A 145 0.97 -1.88 17.27
CA ASP A 145 1.36 -3.06 16.48
C ASP A 145 2.19 -2.71 15.23
N LEU A 146 1.97 -1.52 14.63
CA LEU A 146 2.79 -1.02 13.52
C LEU A 146 4.23 -0.65 13.90
N GLU A 147 4.44 -0.07 15.08
CA GLU A 147 5.78 0.25 15.58
C GLU A 147 6.53 -1.04 15.91
N ARG A 148 5.84 -1.99 16.54
CA ARG A 148 6.37 -3.34 16.78
C ARG A 148 6.70 -4.07 15.47
N ALA A 149 5.83 -3.97 14.46
CA ALA A 149 6.07 -4.54 13.14
C ALA A 149 7.33 -3.95 12.50
N PHE A 150 7.50 -2.62 12.58
CA PHE A 150 8.67 -1.92 12.05
C PHE A 150 9.97 -2.46 12.66
N GLU A 151 10.05 -2.54 13.99
CA GLU A 151 11.24 -3.05 14.70
C GLU A 151 11.59 -4.48 14.26
N ILE A 152 10.59 -5.37 14.23
CA ILE A 152 10.80 -6.77 13.84
C ILE A 152 11.23 -6.88 12.38
N LEU A 153 10.65 -6.09 11.49
CA LEU A 153 11.01 -6.08 10.07
C LEU A 153 12.42 -5.52 9.86
N GLU A 154 12.85 -4.51 10.61
CA GLU A 154 14.23 -4.02 10.58
C GLU A 154 15.22 -5.07 11.10
N CYS A 155 14.87 -5.84 12.13
CA CYS A 155 15.66 -6.99 12.57
C CYS A 155 15.79 -8.04 11.45
N ALA A 156 14.69 -8.39 10.78
CA ALA A 156 14.72 -9.30 9.63
C ALA A 156 15.60 -8.74 8.50
N HIS A 157 15.44 -7.46 8.17
CA HIS A 157 16.19 -6.77 7.12
C HIS A 157 17.69 -6.76 7.42
N MET A 158 18.09 -6.49 8.66
CA MET A 158 19.49 -6.53 9.09
C MET A 158 20.10 -7.91 8.85
N ILE A 159 19.40 -8.98 9.24
CA ILE A 159 19.90 -10.34 9.07
C ILE A 159 20.00 -10.70 7.58
N TYR A 160 18.96 -10.45 6.77
CA TYR A 160 19.01 -10.73 5.33
C TYR A 160 20.07 -9.88 4.60
N SER A 161 20.25 -8.62 5.00
CA SER A 161 21.27 -7.73 4.43
C SER A 161 22.66 -8.29 4.68
N LYS A 162 22.95 -8.72 5.91
CA LYS A 162 24.21 -9.39 6.24
C LYS A 162 24.40 -10.68 5.43
N MET A 163 23.36 -11.48 5.26
CA MET A 163 23.42 -12.69 4.42
C MET A 163 23.68 -12.37 2.95
N SER A 164 23.18 -11.25 2.45
CA SER A 164 23.37 -10.84 1.06
C SER A 164 24.83 -10.51 0.73
N GLU A 165 25.66 -10.17 1.72
CA GLU A 165 27.11 -9.98 1.54
C GLU A 165 27.80 -11.30 1.14
N ASP A 166 27.39 -12.40 1.78
CA ASP A 166 27.92 -13.75 1.52
C ASP A 166 27.26 -14.41 0.30
N TYR A 167 25.98 -14.11 0.06
CA TYR A 167 25.15 -14.72 -0.98
C TYR A 167 24.44 -13.68 -1.88
N PRO A 168 25.20 -12.81 -2.59
CA PRO A 168 24.65 -11.62 -3.27
C PRO A 168 23.76 -11.91 -4.48
N THR A 169 23.66 -13.17 -4.92
CA THR A 169 22.83 -13.58 -6.06
C THR A 169 21.82 -14.67 -5.69
N ASP A 170 21.60 -14.92 -4.39
CA ASP A 170 20.52 -15.82 -3.96
C ASP A 170 19.18 -15.10 -4.08
N THR A 171 18.38 -15.50 -5.06
CA THR A 171 17.07 -14.89 -5.33
C THR A 171 16.19 -14.84 -4.09
N ARG A 172 16.24 -15.86 -3.21
CA ARG A 172 15.37 -15.91 -2.03
C ARG A 172 15.69 -14.80 -1.03
N ILE A 173 16.98 -14.53 -0.83
CA ILE A 173 17.44 -13.44 0.04
C ILE A 173 17.04 -12.09 -0.58
N ILE A 174 17.29 -11.91 -1.89
CA ILE A 174 16.92 -10.68 -2.60
C ILE A 174 15.42 -10.43 -2.52
N THR A 175 14.60 -11.45 -2.78
CA THR A 175 13.14 -11.37 -2.66
C THR A 175 12.73 -10.98 -1.24
N ARG A 176 13.32 -11.59 -0.20
CA ARG A 176 12.99 -11.24 1.19
C ARG A 176 13.34 -9.81 1.55
N ILE A 177 14.50 -9.31 1.14
CA ILE A 177 14.86 -7.90 1.36
C ILE A 177 13.87 -6.97 0.64
N ALA A 178 13.47 -7.31 -0.59
CA ALA A 178 12.48 -6.52 -1.33
C ALA A 178 11.10 -6.53 -0.65
N ASP A 179 10.60 -7.69 -0.24
CA ASP A 179 9.34 -7.86 0.48
C ASP A 179 9.34 -7.03 1.78
N ILE A 180 10.46 -7.04 2.52
CA ILE A 180 10.60 -6.22 3.74
C ILE A 180 10.53 -4.73 3.41
N HIS A 181 11.21 -4.27 2.35
CA HIS A 181 11.08 -2.88 1.93
C HIS A 181 9.65 -2.52 1.52
N VAL A 182 8.89 -3.42 0.90
CA VAL A 182 7.46 -3.18 0.62
C VAL A 182 6.67 -3.00 1.92
N MET A 183 6.83 -3.89 2.90
CA MET A 183 6.14 -3.81 4.18
C MET A 183 6.52 -2.56 5.00
N LEU A 184 7.80 -2.20 5.03
CA LEU A 184 8.27 -0.96 5.66
C LEU A 184 7.70 0.28 4.96
N SER A 185 7.56 0.24 3.63
CA SER A 185 6.88 1.30 2.88
C SER A 185 5.42 1.46 3.31
N ASP A 186 4.70 0.36 3.53
CA ASP A 186 3.31 0.41 4.00
C ASP A 186 3.22 1.04 5.39
N ILE A 187 4.09 0.64 6.33
CA ILE A 187 4.14 1.22 7.68
C ILE A 187 4.43 2.71 7.64
N CYS A 188 5.46 3.14 6.90
CA CYS A 188 5.79 4.56 6.77
C CYS A 188 4.64 5.36 6.15
N ASN A 189 3.98 4.80 5.13
CA ASN A 189 2.89 5.47 4.45
C ASN A 189 1.66 5.64 5.35
N GLU A 190 1.33 4.62 6.16
CA GLU A 190 0.24 4.67 7.14
C GLU A 190 0.53 5.70 8.25
N ASN A 191 1.79 5.81 8.67
CA ASN A 191 2.23 6.84 9.61
C ASN A 191 2.31 8.26 8.99
N GLY A 192 1.96 8.43 7.71
CA GLY A 192 2.01 9.70 6.99
C GLY A 192 3.40 10.14 6.53
N ASP A 193 4.43 9.31 6.73
CA ASP A 193 5.78 9.54 6.23
C ASP A 193 5.93 9.02 4.79
N HIS A 194 5.29 9.74 3.87
CA HIS A 194 5.26 9.38 2.45
C HIS A 194 6.64 9.49 1.77
N GLU A 195 7.56 10.30 2.29
CA GLU A 195 8.91 10.45 1.73
C GLU A 195 9.78 9.22 2.03
N THR A 196 9.71 8.72 3.27
CA THR A 196 10.38 7.47 3.63
C THR A 196 9.70 6.29 2.94
N ALA A 197 8.36 6.24 2.88
CA ALA A 197 7.65 5.21 2.13
C ALA A 197 8.10 5.14 0.67
N LEU A 198 8.18 6.29 -0.02
CA LEU A 198 8.68 6.39 -1.38
C LEU A 198 10.10 5.81 -1.53
N THR A 199 10.96 6.08 -0.55
CA THR A 199 12.34 5.56 -0.54
C THR A 199 12.36 4.03 -0.42
N HIS A 200 11.54 3.46 0.46
CA HIS A 200 11.47 2.01 0.66
C HIS A 200 10.90 1.28 -0.57
N VAL A 201 9.79 1.76 -1.15
CA VAL A 201 9.21 1.11 -2.34
C VAL A 201 10.16 1.17 -3.55
N LEU A 202 10.92 2.25 -3.72
CA LEU A 202 11.92 2.34 -4.80
C LEU A 202 13.07 1.34 -4.61
N LYS A 203 13.55 1.16 -3.37
CA LYS A 203 14.55 0.12 -3.06
C LYS A 203 14.01 -1.29 -3.36
N ALA A 204 12.75 -1.57 -3.04
CA ALA A 204 12.12 -2.84 -3.36
C ALA A 204 12.10 -3.09 -4.87
N ILE A 205 11.71 -2.09 -5.67
CA ILE A 205 11.70 -2.18 -7.14
C ILE A 205 13.11 -2.44 -7.68
N ASP A 206 14.12 -1.68 -7.21
CA ASP A 206 15.52 -1.85 -7.65
C ASP A 206 16.00 -3.30 -7.42
N LEU A 207 15.67 -3.90 -6.27
CA LEU A 207 15.99 -5.28 -5.96
C LEU A 207 15.22 -6.27 -6.85
N GLN A 208 13.91 -6.07 -7.02
CA GLN A 208 13.04 -6.94 -7.83
C GLN A 208 13.45 -6.94 -9.31
N GLU A 209 13.95 -5.82 -9.85
CA GLU A 209 14.46 -5.74 -11.22
C GLU A 209 15.72 -6.61 -11.43
N THR A 210 16.48 -6.90 -10.37
CA THR A 210 17.64 -7.83 -10.46
C THR A 210 17.22 -9.30 -10.54
N ILE A 211 15.99 -9.63 -10.14
CA ILE A 211 15.48 -11.01 -10.16
C ILE A 211 15.23 -11.44 -11.62
N HIS A 212 15.67 -12.64 -11.98
CA HIS A 212 15.50 -13.18 -13.34
C HIS A 212 14.36 -14.19 -13.47
N GLU A 213 13.73 -14.56 -12.36
CA GLU A 213 12.63 -15.52 -12.28
C GLU A 213 11.29 -14.88 -12.66
N GLN A 214 10.35 -15.67 -13.19
CA GLN A 214 9.05 -15.18 -13.67
C GLN A 214 8.21 -14.55 -12.56
N GLN A 215 8.38 -14.99 -11.31
CA GLN A 215 7.67 -14.44 -10.14
C GLN A 215 7.94 -12.93 -9.95
N ARG A 216 9.06 -12.40 -10.44
CA ARG A 216 9.40 -10.98 -10.35
C ARG A 216 8.30 -10.06 -10.89
N TYR A 217 7.55 -10.51 -11.91
CA TYR A 217 6.55 -9.66 -12.54
C TYR A 217 5.37 -9.37 -11.61
N ARG A 218 5.06 -10.29 -10.68
CA ARG A 218 4.06 -10.03 -9.64
C ARG A 218 4.57 -9.08 -8.57
N LEU A 219 5.80 -9.31 -8.11
CA LEU A 219 6.46 -8.44 -7.13
C LEU A 219 6.56 -7.00 -7.64
N LEU A 220 6.97 -6.83 -8.90
CA LEU A 220 7.03 -5.52 -9.57
C LEU A 220 5.65 -4.91 -9.75
N ALA A 221 4.63 -5.70 -10.10
CA ALA A 221 3.27 -5.20 -10.24
C ALA A 221 2.74 -4.60 -8.93
N GLU A 222 2.90 -5.32 -7.83
CA GLU A 222 2.54 -4.85 -6.49
C GLU A 222 3.31 -3.57 -6.13
N SER A 223 4.63 -3.57 -6.31
CA SER A 223 5.49 -2.46 -5.91
C SER A 223 5.23 -1.20 -6.76
N TYR A 224 5.00 -1.34 -8.06
CA TYR A 224 4.61 -0.21 -8.92
C TYR A 224 3.20 0.31 -8.61
N TYR A 225 2.28 -0.56 -8.19
CA TYR A 225 0.96 -0.14 -7.74
C TYR A 225 1.07 0.71 -6.45
N LYS A 226 1.81 0.21 -5.45
CA LYS A 226 2.09 0.94 -4.19
C LYS A 226 2.80 2.28 -4.46
N LEU A 227 3.80 2.28 -5.36
CA LEU A 227 4.49 3.50 -5.79
C LEU A 227 3.50 4.53 -6.39
N GLY A 228 2.54 4.07 -7.21
CA GLY A 228 1.49 4.92 -7.76
C GLY A 228 0.62 5.56 -6.67
N LEU A 229 0.18 4.76 -5.69
CA LEU A 229 -0.60 5.26 -4.54
C LEU A 229 0.16 6.31 -3.72
N ILE A 230 1.45 6.08 -3.45
CA ILE A 230 2.29 7.04 -2.71
C ILE A 230 2.41 8.35 -3.51
N TYR A 231 2.61 8.26 -4.84
CA TYR A 231 2.65 9.46 -5.68
C TYR A 231 1.33 10.24 -5.70
N GLU A 232 0.17 9.57 -5.64
CA GLU A 232 -1.12 10.25 -5.47
C GLU A 232 -1.18 11.03 -4.16
N LEU A 233 -0.74 10.42 -3.04
CA LEU A 233 -0.74 11.05 -1.71
C LEU A 233 0.12 12.32 -1.68
N ILE A 234 1.26 12.34 -2.39
CA ILE A 234 2.13 13.51 -2.51
C ILE A 234 1.81 14.41 -3.72
N ASN A 235 0.64 14.23 -4.35
CA ASN A 235 0.14 15.04 -5.48
C ASN A 235 1.06 15.08 -6.72
N LYS A 236 1.85 14.03 -6.93
CA LYS A 236 2.69 13.84 -8.13
C LYS A 236 1.97 12.96 -9.14
N PHE A 237 0.85 13.47 -9.67
CA PHE A 237 -0.06 12.66 -10.50
C PHE A 237 0.56 12.14 -11.80
N ALA A 238 1.51 12.86 -12.41
CA ALA A 238 2.21 12.37 -13.59
C ALA A 238 3.03 11.09 -13.26
N ASP A 239 3.78 11.12 -12.17
CA ASP A 239 4.57 9.99 -11.70
C ASP A 239 3.67 8.83 -11.24
N ALA A 240 2.50 9.12 -10.65
CA ALA A 240 1.48 8.13 -10.31
C ALA A 240 0.97 7.39 -11.55
N VAL A 241 0.60 8.13 -12.61
CA VAL A 241 0.13 7.54 -13.87
C VAL A 241 1.20 6.64 -14.50
N ASP A 242 2.45 7.09 -14.53
CA ASP A 242 3.56 6.28 -15.04
C ASP A 242 3.76 5.00 -14.22
N SER A 243 3.63 5.09 -12.90
CA SER A 243 3.74 3.95 -11.99
C SER A 243 2.61 2.94 -12.20
N PHE A 244 1.36 3.38 -12.30
CA PHE A 244 0.24 2.48 -12.59
C PHE A 244 0.34 1.83 -13.98
N ASN A 245 0.86 2.53 -14.99
CA ASN A 245 1.14 1.92 -16.29
C ASN A 245 2.19 0.79 -16.16
N LYS A 246 3.26 1.01 -15.40
CA LYS A 246 4.27 -0.04 -15.13
C LYS A 246 3.67 -1.23 -14.39
N ALA A 247 2.76 -1.00 -13.44
CA ALA A 247 2.05 -2.08 -12.74
C ALA A 247 1.21 -2.92 -13.72
N ILE A 248 0.44 -2.27 -14.59
CA ILE A 248 -0.35 -2.94 -15.65
C ILE A 248 0.56 -3.73 -16.59
N ASP A 249 1.67 -3.15 -17.03
CA ASP A 249 2.64 -3.82 -17.90
C ASP A 249 3.24 -5.06 -17.22
N ALA A 250 3.59 -4.96 -15.93
CA ALA A 250 4.11 -6.07 -15.15
C ALA A 250 3.08 -7.22 -15.01
N ILE A 251 1.81 -6.92 -14.74
CA ILE A 251 0.73 -7.93 -14.72
C ILE A 251 0.60 -8.62 -16.08
N ASN A 252 0.60 -7.84 -17.17
CA ASN A 252 0.52 -8.40 -18.52
C ASN A 252 1.71 -9.33 -18.84
N GLN A 253 2.93 -8.99 -18.37
CA GLN A 253 4.07 -9.90 -18.48
C GLN A 253 3.89 -11.16 -17.64
N ALA A 254 3.40 -11.04 -16.41
CA ALA A 254 3.11 -12.20 -15.55
C ALA A 254 2.12 -13.16 -16.24
N ILE A 255 1.00 -12.66 -16.75
CA ILE A 255 -0.01 -13.44 -17.48
C ILE A 255 0.60 -14.15 -18.69
N LYS A 256 1.43 -13.45 -19.47
CA LYS A 256 2.09 -14.02 -20.66
C LYS A 256 3.01 -15.20 -20.34
N HIS A 257 3.58 -15.23 -19.15
CA HIS A 257 4.47 -16.31 -18.71
C HIS A 257 3.72 -17.50 -18.08
N LEU A 258 2.45 -17.34 -17.70
CA LEU A 258 1.58 -18.41 -17.18
C LEU A 258 0.97 -19.24 -18.31
N ASN A 259 1.63 -20.34 -18.68
CA ASN A 259 1.15 -21.29 -19.68
C ASN A 259 0.64 -22.57 -19.01
N GLY A 260 -0.40 -23.20 -19.59
CA GLY A 260 -1.00 -24.43 -19.05
C GLY A 260 -2.44 -24.24 -18.58
N GLU A 261 -3.23 -25.31 -18.60
CA GLU A 261 -4.62 -25.34 -18.07
C GLU A 261 -4.63 -25.22 -16.54
N ASP A 262 -3.62 -25.79 -15.86
CA ASP A 262 -3.42 -25.70 -14.41
C ASP A 262 -3.12 -24.27 -13.91
N LYS A 263 -2.90 -23.34 -14.84
CA LYS A 263 -2.60 -21.92 -14.59
C LYS A 263 -3.75 -21.00 -14.95
N GLU A 264 -4.93 -21.54 -15.27
CA GLU A 264 -6.10 -20.75 -15.68
C GLU A 264 -6.62 -19.85 -14.56
N ASN A 265 -6.90 -20.41 -13.39
CA ASN A 265 -7.36 -19.64 -12.22
C ASN A 265 -6.39 -18.50 -11.87
N GLU A 266 -5.09 -18.82 -11.86
CA GLU A 266 -4.01 -17.86 -11.56
C GLU A 266 -3.91 -16.74 -12.62
N ARG A 267 -4.29 -17.01 -13.89
CA ARG A 267 -4.41 -15.96 -14.92
C ARG A 267 -5.67 -15.13 -14.71
N GLU A 268 -6.79 -15.75 -14.41
CA GLU A 268 -8.06 -15.06 -14.18
C GLU A 268 -7.98 -14.10 -12.99
N GLU A 269 -7.35 -14.52 -11.89
CA GLU A 269 -7.04 -13.66 -10.74
C GLU A 269 -6.26 -12.42 -11.17
N LEU A 270 -5.15 -12.59 -11.90
CA LEU A 270 -4.35 -11.45 -12.39
C LEU A 270 -5.12 -10.54 -13.35
N ILE A 271 -5.96 -11.11 -14.21
CA ILE A 271 -6.83 -10.33 -15.11
C ILE A 271 -7.85 -9.52 -14.31
N SER A 272 -8.37 -10.07 -13.21
CA SER A 272 -9.35 -9.39 -12.36
C SER A 272 -8.79 -8.15 -11.63
N LEU A 273 -7.47 -8.07 -11.44
CA LEU A 273 -6.79 -6.92 -10.83
C LEU A 273 -6.67 -5.72 -11.78
N LEU A 274 -6.58 -5.96 -13.09
CA LEU A 274 -6.35 -4.91 -14.09
C LEU A 274 -7.37 -3.76 -14.03
N PRO A 275 -8.70 -4.01 -13.99
CA PRO A 275 -9.69 -2.93 -13.92
C PRO A 275 -9.52 -1.99 -12.73
N SER A 276 -9.10 -2.51 -11.57
CA SER A 276 -8.87 -1.70 -10.37
C SER A 276 -7.68 -0.74 -10.57
N ILE A 277 -6.57 -1.26 -11.08
CA ILE A 277 -5.36 -0.45 -11.37
C ILE A 277 -5.65 0.55 -12.50
N GLU A 278 -6.42 0.17 -13.51
CA GLU A 278 -6.83 1.07 -14.58
C GLU A 278 -7.71 2.22 -14.08
N THR A 279 -8.57 1.96 -13.10
CA THR A 279 -9.39 2.98 -12.45
C THR A 279 -8.49 3.98 -11.72
N LYS A 280 -7.58 3.51 -10.87
CA LYS A 280 -6.59 4.37 -10.19
C LYS A 280 -5.76 5.21 -11.16
N ARG A 281 -5.27 4.60 -12.24
CA ARG A 281 -4.57 5.32 -13.32
C ARG A 281 -5.42 6.43 -13.93
N ASN A 282 -6.71 6.18 -14.18
CA ASN A 282 -7.59 7.16 -14.80
C ASN A 282 -7.96 8.30 -13.83
N ASP A 283 -8.14 7.99 -12.55
CA ASP A 283 -8.35 8.98 -11.50
C ASP A 283 -7.15 9.92 -11.38
N ALA A 284 -5.92 9.36 -11.31
CA ALA A 284 -4.70 10.15 -11.32
C ALA A 284 -4.56 11.05 -12.57
N LYS A 285 -4.97 10.56 -13.75
CA LYS A 285 -5.01 11.39 -14.98
C LYS A 285 -5.99 12.56 -14.86
N ALA A 286 -7.16 12.34 -14.27
CA ALA A 286 -8.13 13.39 -14.04
C ALA A 286 -7.58 14.43 -13.06
N SER A 287 -7.00 14.00 -11.94
CA SER A 287 -6.37 14.89 -10.96
C SER A 287 -5.21 15.71 -11.55
N MET A 288 -4.41 15.10 -12.44
CA MET A 288 -3.35 15.81 -13.18
C MET A 288 -3.93 16.93 -14.08
N ALA A 289 -5.03 16.65 -14.78
CA ALA A 289 -5.70 17.63 -15.63
C ALA A 289 -6.30 18.78 -14.80
N ASP A 290 -6.92 18.47 -13.67
CA ASP A 290 -7.47 19.45 -12.74
C ASP A 290 -6.37 20.35 -12.16
N GLN A 291 -5.24 19.78 -11.75
CA GLN A 291 -4.09 20.53 -11.25
C GLN A 291 -3.56 21.51 -12.30
N HIS A 292 -3.51 21.10 -13.58
CA HIS A 292 -3.11 21.97 -14.67
C HIS A 292 -4.11 23.10 -14.93
N LEU A 293 -5.42 22.83 -14.89
CA LEU A 293 -6.47 23.86 -15.02
C LEU A 293 -6.41 24.86 -13.86
N ILE A 294 -6.21 24.39 -12.62
CA ILE A 294 -6.03 25.24 -11.45
C ILE A 294 -4.78 26.12 -11.61
N ALA A 295 -3.66 25.56 -12.10
CA ALA A 295 -2.44 26.32 -12.34
C ALA A 295 -2.63 27.41 -13.42
N GLN A 296 -3.37 27.12 -14.49
CA GLN A 296 -3.72 28.12 -15.51
C GLN A 296 -4.62 29.22 -14.94
N ALA A 297 -5.67 28.85 -14.19
CA ALA A 297 -6.57 29.81 -13.55
C ALA A 297 -5.83 30.72 -12.56
N ARG A 298 -4.89 30.17 -11.77
CA ARG A 298 -4.03 30.94 -10.86
C ARG A 298 -3.20 31.98 -11.63
N LYS A 299 -2.57 31.61 -12.75
CA LYS A 299 -1.76 32.54 -13.57
C LYS A 299 -2.58 33.73 -14.07
N ILE A 300 -3.81 33.47 -14.53
CA ILE A 300 -4.74 34.52 -14.99
C ILE A 300 -5.09 35.47 -13.83
N LEU A 301 -5.35 34.91 -12.64
CA LEU A 301 -5.75 35.69 -11.46
C LEU A 301 -4.60 36.51 -10.85
N THR A 302 -3.37 35.99 -10.84
CA THR A 302 -2.21 36.67 -10.24
C THR A 302 -1.58 37.73 -11.14
N GLY A 303 -2.10 37.91 -12.37
CA GLY A 303 -1.61 38.94 -13.30
C GLY A 303 -0.15 38.76 -13.72
N THR A 304 0.42 37.56 -13.54
CA THR A 304 1.82 37.23 -13.88
C THR A 304 2.04 37.04 -15.39
N ASP A 305 1.01 37.23 -16.21
CA ASP A 305 1.15 37.41 -17.66
C ASP A 305 1.69 38.82 -17.98
N ASN A 306 2.93 39.08 -17.58
CA ASN A 306 3.70 40.21 -18.09
C ASN A 306 4.80 39.71 -19.03
N THR A 307 4.47 39.61 -20.32
CA THR A 307 5.22 40.06 -21.53
C THR A 307 4.45 39.65 -22.79
N THR A 308 3.69 40.56 -23.43
CA THR A 308 4.00 41.29 -24.70
C THR A 308 4.22 40.36 -25.91
N GLU A 309 3.45 40.41 -27.01
CA GLU A 309 3.28 41.56 -27.91
C GLU A 309 1.83 41.70 -28.42
N ALA A 310 1.19 42.81 -28.06
CA ALA A 310 0.21 43.43 -28.96
C ALA A 310 0.98 43.99 -30.16
N LYS A 311 1.05 43.23 -31.26
CA LYS A 311 1.20 43.85 -32.58
C LYS A 311 -0.10 44.55 -32.90
N THR A 312 -0.17 45.83 -32.53
CA THR A 312 -1.04 46.78 -33.19
C THR A 312 -0.58 46.88 -34.64
N THR A 313 -1.11 46.01 -35.51
CA THR A 313 -1.20 46.37 -36.92
C THR A 313 -2.32 47.37 -37.01
N ASP A 314 -1.92 48.63 -37.18
CA ASP A 314 -2.75 49.76 -37.57
C ASP A 314 -3.63 49.36 -38.77
N ALA A 315 -4.87 48.98 -38.46
CA ALA A 315 -5.95 48.83 -39.41
C ALA A 315 -7.05 49.78 -38.93
N PRO A 316 -7.53 50.70 -39.77
CA PRO A 316 -8.47 51.72 -39.33
C PRO A 316 -9.77 51.04 -38.95
N VAL A 317 -10.15 51.15 -37.67
CA VAL A 317 -11.45 50.75 -37.16
C VAL A 317 -12.48 51.58 -37.91
N LYS A 318 -13.25 50.95 -38.80
CA LYS A 318 -14.40 51.60 -39.43
C LYS A 318 -15.45 51.86 -38.37
N ASP A 319 -15.55 53.12 -38.01
CA ASP A 319 -16.55 53.70 -37.14
C ASP A 319 -17.96 53.36 -37.66
N ILE A 320 -18.63 52.39 -37.03
CA ILE A 320 -19.98 51.94 -37.42
C ILE A 320 -21.07 52.95 -36.98
N THR A 321 -20.66 54.03 -36.32
CA THR A 321 -21.51 55.10 -35.76
C THR A 321 -22.26 55.91 -36.84
N LEU A 322 -21.97 55.69 -38.13
CA LEU A 322 -22.59 56.44 -39.24
C LEU A 322 -23.66 55.68 -40.05
N ASN A 323 -24.02 54.43 -39.71
CA ASN A 323 -25.06 53.68 -40.45
C ASN A 323 -26.48 53.80 -39.88
N ILE A 324 -26.72 54.69 -38.91
CA ILE A 324 -28.07 55.10 -38.48
C ILE A 324 -28.27 56.56 -38.88
N ARG A 325 -28.52 56.82 -40.16
CA ARG A 325 -29.32 57.95 -40.70
C ARG A 325 -29.14 58.06 -42.21
N HIS A 326 -29.93 57.29 -42.96
CA HIS A 326 -30.40 57.76 -44.27
C HIS A 326 -31.90 58.02 -44.19
N LYS A 327 -32.22 59.28 -43.92
CA LYS A 327 -33.50 59.91 -44.20
C LYS A 327 -33.52 60.32 -45.68
N ARG A 328 -34.60 60.00 -46.39
CA ARG A 328 -35.05 60.73 -47.60
C ARG A 328 -36.58 60.86 -47.55
N PRO A 329 -37.15 61.87 -48.22
CA PRO A 329 -37.77 62.99 -47.51
C PRO A 329 -39.29 63.11 -47.76
N ALA A 330 -39.83 64.15 -47.13
CA ALA A 330 -41.23 64.46 -46.86
C ALA A 330 -42.12 64.82 -48.06
N THR A 331 -43.42 64.55 -47.88
CA THR A 331 -44.60 65.35 -48.25
C THR A 331 -45.66 65.05 -47.17
N GLU A 332 -45.93 65.95 -46.21
CA GLU A 332 -47.06 66.93 -46.20
C GLU A 332 -48.42 66.24 -46.42
N THR A 333 -49.45 66.28 -45.55
CA THR A 333 -49.95 67.34 -44.66
C THR A 333 -50.82 66.78 -43.50
N GLU A 334 -50.77 67.50 -42.38
CA GLU A 334 -51.69 67.69 -41.24
C GLU A 334 -53.18 67.26 -41.38
N ASN A 335 -53.74 66.58 -40.37
CA ASN A 335 -54.59 67.18 -39.30
C ASN A 335 -55.38 66.14 -38.47
N ASP A 336 -55.23 66.26 -37.15
CA ASP A 336 -56.20 66.23 -36.05
C ASP A 336 -57.44 65.31 -36.02
N ASP A 337 -57.47 64.58 -34.89
CA ASP A 337 -58.55 64.42 -33.91
C ASP A 337 -59.96 63.91 -34.27
N ASP A 338 -60.43 63.11 -33.30
CA ASP A 338 -61.78 63.11 -32.70
C ASP A 338 -62.78 61.98 -33.04
N VAL A 339 -63.07 61.21 -31.98
CA VAL A 339 -64.43 60.96 -31.42
C VAL A 339 -65.45 60.03 -32.11
N ASN A 340 -66.02 59.17 -31.24
CA ASN A 340 -67.34 58.51 -31.23
C ASN A 340 -67.85 57.62 -32.38
N LYS A 341 -68.14 56.37 -31.97
CA LYS A 341 -69.47 55.73 -31.95
C LYS A 341 -70.57 56.20 -32.95
N LYS A 342 -71.04 55.16 -33.66
CA LYS A 342 -72.43 54.77 -34.05
C LYS A 342 -72.90 55.04 -35.48
N ALA A 343 -73.22 53.92 -36.16
CA ALA A 343 -74.38 53.61 -37.03
C ALA A 343 -74.53 54.45 -38.33
N LYS A 344 -75.04 53.97 -39.48
CA LYS A 344 -76.09 52.97 -39.80
C LYS A 344 -76.20 52.86 -41.35
N VAL A 345 -76.77 51.74 -41.86
CA VAL A 345 -77.41 51.51 -43.20
C VAL A 345 -76.42 51.46 -44.39
N GLU A 346 -76.37 50.42 -45.24
CA GLU A 346 -77.41 49.74 -46.04
C GLU A 346 -77.41 48.21 -45.96
#